data_AF-U2YE74-F1
#
_entry.id   AF-U2YE74-F1
#
_cell.length_a   1.000
_cell.length_b   1.000
_cell.length_c   1.000
_cell.angle_alpha   90.00
_cell.angle_beta   90.00
_cell.angle_gamma   90.00
#
_symmetry.space_group_name_H-M   'P 1'
#
loop_
_entity.id
_entity.type
_entity.pdbx_description
1 polymer ?
#
loop_
_entity_poly.entity_id
_entity_poly.type
_entity_poly.pdbx_seq_one_letter_code
_entity_poly.pdbx_strand_id
1 'polypeptide(L)'
;MMERTKADVWEAWVEATVLSDIRDVETPDPVRMIDASGPELEMTEAYDAYRLGRGSGDYLYLLYLLEEPVDGPQSIRPVYIGETGSVASRLLEHFRRLRDAVPIGDWEDDGSWGSYGKYDHIATVYEQSTAPLCAWVVDVDDIETGPYGYPTYRHELEGKLVGLAHSYPGFDRVLANRDFVPNRVAQRMGALGPEWVAFDTDEQSEEAMLAGEPPTRDRDGETKADLWEAWVRETIHAELQDESLADPIPLFETDADLTVSLTEIGSSTVFERTAEIDDRIRSEGRKCVDEDGVTDGPNGLLYVLYQLADEDDPGVGDIVPRYIGKAEAYGKKNEVSANFEEIAQNRDGTRSFARWGDGSYWHVGELSETVFGEASKKLSWASELVEDGTHQLTDELYLWVRAWDPAEYPGPYGYPAYLAEVEALLIGLAYDAYPDALLNHKEIPEDAPANRTDFDFEPAPLPKH
;
A
#
# COMPACT_ATOMS: atom_id res chain seq x y z
N MET A 1 -24.35 5.11 -19.68
CA MET A 1 -23.95 3.79 -19.15
C MET A 1 -24.44 3.73 -17.71
N MET A 2 -24.79 2.57 -17.17
CA MET A 2 -24.95 2.46 -15.71
C MET A 2 -23.57 2.72 -15.10
N GLU A 3 -23.51 3.64 -14.15
CA GLU A 3 -22.32 3.90 -13.34
C GLU A 3 -21.98 2.60 -12.58
N ARG A 4 -20.86 1.95 -12.93
CA ARG A 4 -20.40 0.72 -12.28
C ARG A 4 -19.71 1.07 -10.98
N THR A 5 -20.19 0.55 -9.86
CA THR A 5 -19.59 0.67 -8.51
C THR A 5 -18.29 -0.14 -8.38
N LYS A 6 -17.53 0.02 -7.28
CA LYS A 6 -16.36 -0.84 -7.02
C LYS A 6 -16.75 -2.32 -6.92
N ALA A 7 -17.93 -2.61 -6.36
CA ALA A 7 -18.48 -3.95 -6.33
C ALA A 7 -18.68 -4.53 -7.74
N ASP A 8 -19.22 -3.73 -8.67
CA ASP A 8 -19.37 -4.15 -10.08
C ASP A 8 -18.01 -4.39 -10.75
N VAL A 9 -16.97 -3.60 -10.42
CA VAL A 9 -15.60 -3.77 -10.92
C VAL A 9 -15.00 -5.10 -10.43
N TRP A 10 -15.15 -5.40 -9.14
CA TRP A 10 -14.73 -6.69 -8.57
C TRP A 10 -15.45 -7.86 -9.25
N GLU A 11 -16.78 -7.80 -9.34
CA GLU A 11 -17.58 -8.88 -9.92
C GLU A 11 -17.25 -9.13 -11.39
N ALA A 12 -17.07 -8.06 -12.17
CA ALA A 12 -16.67 -8.17 -13.57
C ALA A 12 -15.29 -8.81 -13.71
N TRP A 13 -14.33 -8.47 -12.85
CA TRP A 13 -12.99 -9.06 -12.88
C TRP A 13 -13.02 -10.54 -12.50
N VAL A 14 -13.73 -10.92 -11.44
CA VAL A 14 -13.87 -12.34 -11.02
C VAL A 14 -14.56 -13.17 -12.10
N GLU A 15 -15.61 -12.63 -12.73
CA GLU A 15 -16.33 -13.29 -13.82
C GLU A 15 -15.42 -13.55 -15.03
N ALA A 16 -14.58 -12.57 -15.39
CA ALA A 16 -13.67 -12.66 -16.54
C ALA A 16 -12.42 -13.51 -16.28
N THR A 17 -12.07 -13.75 -15.01
CA THR A 17 -10.84 -14.47 -14.62
C THR A 17 -11.17 -15.77 -13.89
N VAL A 18 -11.25 -15.74 -12.56
CA VAL A 18 -11.40 -16.92 -11.71
C VAL A 18 -12.58 -17.80 -12.11
N LEU A 19 -13.74 -17.21 -12.40
CA LEU A 19 -14.92 -17.99 -12.81
C LEU A 19 -14.83 -18.50 -14.24
N SER A 20 -14.15 -17.78 -15.13
CA SER A 20 -13.84 -18.29 -16.47
C SER A 20 -13.01 -19.57 -16.34
N ASP A 21 -11.97 -19.55 -15.51
CA ASP A 21 -11.13 -20.72 -15.27
C ASP A 21 -11.86 -21.85 -14.54
N ILE A 22 -12.76 -21.56 -13.60
CA ILE A 22 -13.58 -22.61 -12.94
C ILE A 22 -14.54 -23.30 -13.92
N ARG A 23 -14.99 -22.58 -14.96
CA ARG A 23 -15.99 -23.07 -15.92
C ARG A 23 -15.36 -23.71 -17.15
N ASP A 24 -14.11 -23.39 -17.45
CA ASP A 24 -13.35 -24.07 -18.49
C ASP A 24 -13.02 -25.50 -18.04
N VAL A 25 -13.16 -26.45 -18.95
CA VAL A 25 -12.88 -27.87 -18.69
C VAL A 25 -11.41 -28.23 -18.92
N GLU A 26 -10.67 -27.35 -19.59
CA GLU A 26 -9.25 -27.51 -19.91
C GLU A 26 -8.35 -26.94 -18.80
N THR A 27 -8.91 -26.15 -17.89
CA THR A 27 -8.26 -25.64 -16.69
C THR A 27 -8.42 -26.63 -15.53
N PRO A 28 -7.46 -26.66 -14.59
CA PRO A 28 -7.53 -27.54 -13.43
C PRO A 28 -8.41 -26.99 -12.28
N ASP A 29 -8.98 -25.79 -12.45
CA ASP A 29 -9.73 -25.08 -11.42
C ASP A 29 -11.16 -25.59 -11.28
N PRO A 30 -11.75 -25.56 -10.06
CA PRO A 30 -11.17 -25.08 -8.80
C PRO A 30 -10.20 -26.09 -8.16
N VAL A 31 -9.05 -25.61 -7.68
CA VAL A 31 -8.03 -26.46 -7.04
C VAL A 31 -8.19 -26.45 -5.52
N ARG A 32 -8.78 -27.50 -4.95
CA ARG A 32 -8.95 -27.67 -3.49
C ARG A 32 -7.60 -27.89 -2.81
N MET A 33 -7.31 -27.12 -1.76
CA MET A 33 -5.98 -27.14 -1.13
C MET A 33 -5.79 -28.33 -0.17
N ILE A 34 -6.83 -28.70 0.58
CA ILE A 34 -6.72 -29.58 1.75
C ILE A 34 -7.50 -30.88 1.55
N ASP A 35 -6.87 -32.00 1.92
CA ASP A 35 -7.53 -33.28 2.20
C ASP A 35 -7.61 -33.46 3.73
N ALA A 36 -8.85 -33.50 4.25
CA ALA A 36 -9.15 -33.68 5.66
C ALA A 36 -9.77 -35.07 5.96
N SER A 37 -9.60 -36.05 5.06
CA SER A 37 -10.11 -37.42 5.24
C SER A 37 -9.31 -38.23 6.27
N GLY A 38 -8.08 -37.80 6.56
CA GLY A 38 -7.16 -38.39 7.53
C GLY A 38 -7.18 -37.72 8.92
N PRO A 39 -6.35 -38.21 9.87
CA PRO A 39 -6.21 -37.62 11.20
C PRO A 39 -5.38 -36.32 11.21
N GLU A 40 -4.65 -36.03 10.13
CA GLU A 40 -3.84 -34.82 9.95
C GLU A 40 -4.26 -34.16 8.63
N LEU A 41 -4.10 -32.84 8.51
CA LEU A 41 -4.33 -32.14 7.25
C LEU A 41 -3.22 -32.48 6.25
N GLU A 42 -3.62 -32.96 5.07
CA GLU A 42 -2.73 -33.22 3.95
C GLU A 42 -3.08 -32.29 2.77
N MET A 43 -2.12 -32.07 1.86
CA MET A 43 -2.41 -31.41 0.59
C MET A 43 -3.13 -32.39 -0.33
N THR A 44 -4.10 -31.92 -1.12
CA THR A 44 -4.64 -32.76 -2.20
C THR A 44 -3.58 -33.01 -3.28
N GLU A 45 -3.67 -34.14 -3.98
CA GLU A 45 -2.81 -34.42 -5.14
C GLU A 45 -2.96 -33.35 -6.23
N ALA A 46 -4.18 -32.81 -6.40
CA ALA A 46 -4.46 -31.75 -7.35
C ALA A 46 -3.70 -30.46 -6.99
N TYR A 47 -3.70 -30.05 -5.72
CA TYR A 47 -2.96 -28.88 -5.26
C TYR A 47 -1.45 -29.06 -5.38
N ASP A 48 -0.93 -30.24 -5.03
CA ASP A 48 0.49 -30.55 -5.14
C ASP A 48 0.97 -30.53 -6.60
N ALA A 49 0.18 -31.09 -7.52
CA ALA A 49 0.43 -31.01 -8.95
C ALA A 49 0.32 -29.56 -9.47
N TYR A 50 -0.70 -28.81 -9.04
CA TYR A 50 -0.94 -27.43 -9.48
C TYR A 50 0.22 -26.49 -9.12
N ARG A 51 0.70 -26.55 -7.86
CA ARG A 51 1.82 -25.72 -7.42
C ARG A 51 3.14 -26.08 -8.10
N LEU A 52 3.36 -27.36 -8.42
CA LEU A 52 4.60 -27.85 -9.06
C LEU A 52 4.59 -27.70 -10.58
N GLY A 53 3.40 -27.66 -11.18
CA GLY A 53 3.22 -27.48 -12.62
C GLY A 53 3.49 -26.07 -13.11
N ARG A 54 3.56 -25.09 -12.19
CA ARG A 54 3.87 -23.69 -12.49
C ARG A 54 5.34 -23.39 -12.18
N GLY A 55 6.02 -22.77 -13.13
CA GLY A 55 7.45 -22.46 -13.07
C GLY A 55 7.74 -21.18 -12.28
N SER A 56 8.85 -20.53 -12.66
CA SER A 56 9.12 -19.14 -12.29
C SER A 56 8.44 -18.21 -13.30
N GLY A 57 7.87 -17.12 -12.82
CA GLY A 57 7.11 -16.14 -13.60
C GLY A 57 6.47 -15.14 -12.66
N ASP A 58 5.75 -14.17 -13.21
CA ASP A 58 5.07 -13.16 -12.42
C ASP A 58 3.64 -13.60 -12.12
N TYR A 59 3.42 -14.18 -10.95
CA TYR A 59 2.13 -14.75 -10.62
C TYR A 59 1.36 -13.90 -9.61
N LEU A 60 0.07 -13.79 -9.86
CA LEU A 60 -0.94 -13.48 -8.85
C LEU A 60 -1.60 -14.78 -8.41
N TYR A 61 -1.92 -14.91 -7.12
CA TYR A 61 -2.72 -16.01 -6.61
C TYR A 61 -3.77 -15.55 -5.62
N LEU A 62 -4.84 -16.32 -5.57
CA LEU A 62 -5.97 -16.16 -4.67
C LEU A 62 -6.16 -17.46 -3.88
N LEU A 63 -6.19 -17.36 -2.56
CA LEU A 63 -6.81 -18.36 -1.69
C LEU A 63 -8.24 -17.92 -1.43
N TYR A 64 -9.22 -18.79 -1.67
CA TYR A 64 -10.64 -18.44 -1.57
C TYR A 64 -11.48 -19.61 -1.08
N LEU A 65 -12.62 -19.29 -0.45
CA LEU A 65 -13.68 -20.25 -0.21
C LEU A 65 -14.60 -20.29 -1.43
N LEU A 66 -14.93 -21.50 -1.88
CA LEU A 66 -15.86 -21.72 -2.99
C LEU A 66 -17.23 -22.15 -2.45
N GLU A 67 -18.22 -21.26 -2.52
CA GLU A 67 -19.58 -21.58 -2.11
C GLU A 67 -20.31 -22.36 -3.22
N GLU A 68 -20.93 -23.49 -2.84
CA GLU A 68 -21.75 -24.30 -3.75
C GLU A 68 -23.24 -24.04 -3.50
N PRO A 69 -24.08 -23.86 -4.54
CA PRO A 69 -23.73 -23.88 -5.96
C PRO A 69 -22.95 -22.62 -6.42
N VAL A 70 -22.10 -22.81 -7.45
CA VAL A 70 -21.30 -21.73 -8.05
C VAL A 70 -22.18 -20.94 -9.02
N ASP A 71 -22.87 -19.93 -8.50
CA ASP A 71 -23.88 -19.17 -9.23
C ASP A 71 -23.35 -17.86 -9.83
N GLY A 72 -22.20 -17.37 -9.36
CA GLY A 72 -21.58 -16.13 -9.85
C GLY A 72 -20.41 -15.66 -8.98
N PRO A 73 -19.93 -14.42 -9.18
CA PRO A 73 -18.79 -13.86 -8.44
C PRO A 73 -18.89 -13.95 -6.91
N GLN A 74 -20.12 -13.85 -6.38
CA GLN A 74 -20.40 -13.98 -4.95
C GLN A 74 -20.02 -15.35 -4.36
N SER A 75 -19.99 -16.40 -5.19
CA SER A 75 -19.57 -17.73 -4.77
C SER A 75 -18.06 -17.83 -4.53
N ILE A 76 -17.28 -16.81 -4.89
CA ILE A 76 -15.83 -16.73 -4.69
C ILE A 76 -15.58 -15.76 -3.53
N ARG A 77 -15.23 -16.27 -2.36
CA ARG A 77 -14.92 -15.45 -1.18
C ARG A 77 -13.42 -15.41 -0.93
N PRO A 78 -12.74 -14.29 -1.24
CA PRO A 78 -11.31 -14.15 -1.02
C PRO A 78 -10.95 -14.34 0.45
N VAL A 79 -9.98 -15.21 0.71
CA VAL A 79 -9.35 -15.39 2.02
C VAL A 79 -7.98 -14.74 2.03
N TYR A 80 -7.24 -14.81 0.93
CA TYR A 80 -5.96 -14.13 0.81
C TYR A 80 -5.60 -13.90 -0.65
N ILE A 81 -5.14 -12.70 -0.98
CA ILE A 81 -4.62 -12.34 -2.31
C ILE A 81 -3.12 -12.12 -2.15
N GLY A 82 -2.31 -12.63 -3.06
CA GLY A 82 -0.88 -12.36 -3.01
C GLY A 82 -0.19 -12.52 -4.35
N GLU A 83 1.05 -12.04 -4.37
CA GLU A 83 1.95 -12.17 -5.51
C GLU A 83 3.14 -13.10 -5.24
N THR A 84 3.71 -13.66 -6.31
CA THR A 84 4.98 -14.38 -6.20
C THR A 84 5.70 -14.59 -7.52
N GLY A 85 7.04 -14.56 -7.46
CA GLY A 85 7.92 -15.09 -8.51
C GLY A 85 8.02 -16.63 -8.57
N SER A 86 7.49 -17.35 -7.56
CA SER A 86 7.63 -18.81 -7.41
C SER A 86 6.43 -19.44 -6.69
N VAL A 87 5.49 -19.93 -7.50
CA VAL A 87 4.25 -20.58 -7.03
C VAL A 87 4.55 -21.80 -6.16
N ALA A 88 5.47 -22.66 -6.61
CA ALA A 88 5.77 -23.93 -5.96
C ALA A 88 6.18 -23.79 -4.50
N SER A 89 7.06 -22.83 -4.19
CA SER A 89 7.52 -22.55 -2.83
C SER A 89 6.49 -21.78 -2.02
N ARG A 90 5.85 -20.77 -2.63
CA ARG A 90 4.91 -19.90 -1.93
C ARG A 90 3.66 -20.65 -1.47
N LEU A 91 3.04 -21.44 -2.34
CA LEU A 91 1.85 -22.23 -2.03
C LEU A 91 2.14 -23.34 -1.01
N LEU A 92 3.31 -23.99 -1.10
CA LEU A 92 3.73 -24.98 -0.10
C LEU A 92 3.89 -24.34 1.28
N GLU A 93 4.43 -23.13 1.36
CA GLU A 93 4.54 -22.40 2.63
C GLU A 93 3.17 -22.06 3.22
N HIS A 94 2.21 -21.60 2.40
CA HIS A 94 0.84 -21.34 2.88
C HIS A 94 0.20 -22.59 3.47
N PHE A 95 0.30 -23.74 2.78
CA PHE A 95 -0.22 -25.00 3.31
C PHE A 95 0.44 -25.39 4.64
N ARG A 96 1.78 -25.35 4.72
CA ARG A 96 2.51 -25.72 5.95
C ARG A 96 2.10 -24.85 7.12
N ARG A 97 2.05 -23.54 6.91
CA ARG A 97 1.69 -22.58 7.95
C ARG A 97 0.25 -22.70 8.39
N LEU A 98 -0.67 -22.96 7.46
CA LEU A 98 -2.05 -23.26 7.80
C LEU A 98 -2.16 -24.54 8.62
N ARG A 99 -1.54 -25.63 8.18
CA ARG A 99 -1.54 -26.90 8.92
C ARG A 99 -0.99 -26.73 10.33
N ASP A 100 0.10 -25.98 10.47
CA ASP A 100 0.74 -25.75 11.77
C ASP A 100 -0.09 -24.81 12.68
N ALA A 101 -1.07 -24.08 12.13
CA ALA A 101 -1.99 -23.20 12.85
C ALA A 101 -3.35 -23.86 13.19
N VAL A 102 -3.59 -25.10 12.73
CA VAL A 102 -4.78 -25.90 13.04
C VAL A 102 -4.43 -26.96 14.10
N PRO A 103 -5.28 -27.19 15.12
CA PRO A 103 -6.57 -26.56 15.36
C PRO A 103 -6.45 -25.17 16.02
N ILE A 104 -7.34 -24.24 15.66
CA ILE A 104 -7.42 -22.90 16.26
C ILE A 104 -7.75 -22.93 17.75
N GLY A 105 -8.29 -24.05 18.26
CA GLY A 105 -8.53 -24.25 19.68
C GLY A 105 -7.25 -24.29 20.52
N ASP A 106 -6.09 -24.51 19.88
CA ASP A 106 -4.77 -24.46 20.51
C ASP A 106 -4.14 -23.07 20.44
N TRP A 107 -4.80 -22.09 19.80
CA TRP A 107 -4.34 -20.71 19.80
C TRP A 107 -4.48 -20.09 21.19
N GLU A 108 -3.39 -19.52 21.68
CA GLU A 108 -3.35 -18.76 22.93
C GLU A 108 -2.91 -17.34 22.63
N ASP A 109 -3.65 -16.35 23.13
CA ASP A 109 -3.14 -14.98 23.15
C ASP A 109 -1.96 -14.90 24.11
N ASP A 110 -0.75 -14.87 23.54
CA ASP A 110 0.48 -14.71 24.31
C ASP A 110 0.75 -13.26 24.73
N GLY A 111 -0.19 -12.34 24.42
CA GLY A 111 -0.08 -10.91 24.67
C GLY A 111 0.95 -10.21 23.79
N SER A 112 1.56 -10.93 22.83
CA SER A 112 2.45 -10.34 21.84
C SER A 112 1.64 -9.77 20.68
N TRP A 113 2.11 -8.64 20.15
CA TRP A 113 1.47 -8.07 18.98
C TRP A 113 1.63 -8.99 17.77
N GLY A 114 0.50 -9.36 17.16
CA GLY A 114 0.46 -10.31 16.05
C GLY A 114 0.39 -11.76 16.48
N SER A 115 0.09 -12.04 17.76
CA SER A 115 -0.22 -13.38 18.29
C SER A 115 -1.29 -14.09 17.45
N TYR A 116 -2.33 -13.36 17.04
CA TYR A 116 -3.20 -13.75 15.95
C TYR A 116 -2.61 -13.23 14.63
N GLY A 117 -1.91 -14.11 13.91
CA GLY A 117 -1.20 -13.84 12.67
C GLY A 117 -2.07 -14.00 11.42
N LYS A 118 -1.44 -13.83 10.25
CA LYS A 118 -2.08 -14.09 8.95
C LYS A 118 -2.60 -15.54 8.87
N TYR A 119 -1.79 -16.51 9.30
CA TYR A 119 -2.13 -17.92 9.15
C TYR A 119 -3.12 -18.41 10.20
N ASP A 120 -3.13 -17.82 11.40
CA ASP A 120 -4.18 -18.06 12.40
C ASP A 120 -5.55 -17.59 11.89
N HIS A 121 -5.57 -16.47 11.14
CA HIS A 121 -6.78 -15.99 10.48
C HIS A 121 -7.24 -16.93 9.35
N ILE A 122 -6.34 -17.33 8.46
CA ILE A 122 -6.68 -18.30 7.40
C ILE A 122 -7.17 -19.63 8.02
N ALA A 123 -6.55 -20.09 9.11
CA ALA A 123 -6.96 -21.28 9.87
C ALA A 123 -8.36 -21.12 10.46
N THR A 124 -8.65 -19.96 11.07
CA THR A 124 -9.96 -19.67 11.64
C THR A 124 -11.04 -19.65 10.57
N VAL A 125 -10.79 -18.98 9.44
CA VAL A 125 -11.70 -18.99 8.29
C VAL A 125 -11.94 -20.41 7.77
N TYR A 126 -10.87 -21.21 7.66
CA TYR A 126 -10.96 -22.61 7.22
C TYR A 126 -11.80 -23.47 8.17
N GLU A 127 -11.55 -23.45 9.48
CA GLU A 127 -12.26 -24.31 10.44
C GLU A 127 -13.72 -23.88 10.70
N GLN A 128 -14.04 -22.60 10.52
CA GLN A 128 -15.41 -22.10 10.68
C GLN A 128 -16.25 -22.21 9.39
N SER A 129 -15.62 -22.43 8.23
CA SER A 129 -16.30 -22.55 6.94
C SER A 129 -16.71 -23.99 6.63
N THR A 130 -17.84 -24.15 5.93
CA THR A 130 -18.22 -25.43 5.31
C THR A 130 -17.82 -25.54 3.84
N ALA A 131 -17.45 -24.41 3.23
CA ALA A 131 -16.95 -24.33 1.87
C ALA A 131 -15.46 -24.74 1.81
N PRO A 132 -15.03 -25.46 0.75
CA PRO A 132 -13.64 -25.85 0.60
C PRO A 132 -12.74 -24.64 0.35
N LEU A 133 -11.57 -24.62 1.00
CA LEU A 133 -10.49 -23.69 0.70
C LEU A 133 -9.77 -24.11 -0.58
N CYS A 134 -9.84 -23.25 -1.59
CA CYS A 134 -9.27 -23.45 -2.92
C CYS A 134 -8.15 -22.45 -3.19
N ALA A 135 -7.31 -22.76 -4.17
CA ALA A 135 -6.32 -21.85 -4.71
C ALA A 135 -6.56 -21.62 -6.20
N TRP A 136 -6.34 -20.39 -6.64
CA TRP A 136 -6.32 -20.00 -8.05
C TRP A 136 -5.03 -19.21 -8.28
N VAL A 137 -4.38 -19.46 -9.42
CA VAL A 137 -3.11 -18.82 -9.80
C VAL A 137 -3.21 -18.40 -11.25
N VAL A 138 -2.69 -17.23 -11.57
CA VAL A 138 -2.65 -16.70 -12.93
C VAL A 138 -1.28 -16.08 -13.20
N ASP A 139 -0.76 -16.30 -14.40
CA ASP A 139 0.41 -15.57 -14.87
C ASP A 139 -0.04 -14.15 -15.23
N VAL A 140 0.62 -13.13 -14.68
CA VAL A 140 0.24 -11.74 -14.90
C VAL A 140 0.44 -11.36 -16.36
N ASP A 141 1.37 -12.01 -17.07
CA ASP A 141 1.57 -11.84 -18.51
C ASP A 141 0.39 -12.35 -19.35
N ASP A 142 -0.44 -13.25 -18.80
CA ASP A 142 -1.66 -13.73 -19.46
C ASP A 142 -2.85 -12.77 -19.27
N ILE A 143 -2.72 -11.74 -18.42
CA ILE A 143 -3.75 -10.73 -18.16
C ILE A 143 -3.41 -9.45 -18.93
N GLU A 144 -4.19 -9.15 -19.97
CA GLU A 144 -3.99 -7.91 -20.75
C GLU A 144 -4.22 -6.64 -19.91
N THR A 145 -5.22 -6.66 -19.02
CA THR A 145 -5.61 -5.50 -18.20
C THR A 145 -6.07 -5.91 -16.80
N GLY A 146 -5.70 -5.13 -15.78
CA GLY A 146 -6.22 -5.27 -14.42
C GLY A 146 -7.71 -4.91 -14.29
N PRO A 147 -8.27 -4.98 -13.06
CA PRO A 147 -9.71 -4.82 -12.82
C PRO A 147 -10.27 -3.47 -13.26
N TYR A 148 -9.46 -2.40 -13.21
CA TYR A 148 -9.86 -1.07 -13.65
C TYR A 148 -9.74 -0.87 -15.18
N GLY A 149 -9.36 -1.88 -15.96
CA GLY A 149 -9.26 -1.79 -17.43
C GLY A 149 -7.93 -1.27 -17.98
N TYR A 150 -6.88 -1.21 -17.16
CA TYR A 150 -5.56 -0.69 -17.52
C TYR A 150 -4.48 -1.78 -17.43
N PRO A 151 -3.39 -1.68 -18.23
CA PRO A 151 -2.21 -2.51 -18.04
C PRO A 151 -1.74 -2.46 -16.59
N THR A 152 -1.21 -3.58 -16.12
CA THR A 152 -0.82 -3.76 -14.73
C THR A 152 0.38 -4.65 -14.65
N TYR A 153 1.16 -4.50 -13.59
CA TYR A 153 2.19 -5.47 -13.22
C TYR A 153 1.83 -6.11 -11.89
N ARG A 154 2.64 -7.11 -11.50
CA ARG A 154 2.38 -8.02 -10.39
C ARG A 154 2.00 -7.33 -9.07
N HIS A 155 2.83 -6.41 -8.57
CA HIS A 155 2.56 -5.70 -7.31
C HIS A 155 1.37 -4.72 -7.40
N GLU A 156 1.23 -4.00 -8.52
CA GLU A 156 0.09 -3.11 -8.74
C GLU A 156 -1.24 -3.89 -8.75
N LEU A 157 -1.24 -5.08 -9.34
CA LEU A 157 -2.41 -5.94 -9.41
C LEU A 157 -2.83 -6.46 -8.03
N GLU A 158 -1.87 -6.83 -7.16
CA GLU A 158 -2.17 -7.20 -5.77
C GLU A 158 -2.86 -6.04 -5.04
N GLY A 159 -2.29 -4.83 -5.09
CA GLY A 159 -2.87 -3.65 -4.45
C GLY A 159 -4.28 -3.33 -4.93
N LYS A 160 -4.50 -3.36 -6.26
CA LYS A 160 -5.83 -3.16 -6.88
C LYS A 160 -6.86 -4.17 -6.37
N LEU A 161 -6.49 -5.46 -6.31
CA LEU A 161 -7.43 -6.52 -5.96
C LEU A 161 -7.69 -6.60 -4.46
N VAL A 162 -6.70 -6.36 -3.61
CA VAL A 162 -6.90 -6.26 -2.16
C VAL A 162 -7.80 -5.07 -1.84
N GLY A 163 -7.59 -3.92 -2.48
CA GLY A 163 -8.47 -2.75 -2.38
C GLY A 163 -9.92 -3.04 -2.71
N LEU A 164 -10.16 -3.68 -3.86
CA LEU A 164 -11.49 -4.07 -4.31
C LEU A 164 -12.14 -5.11 -3.41
N ALA A 165 -11.40 -6.18 -3.05
CA ALA A 165 -11.92 -7.26 -2.22
C ALA A 165 -12.24 -6.80 -0.80
N HIS A 166 -11.38 -5.98 -0.19
CA HIS A 166 -11.60 -5.46 1.16
C HIS A 166 -12.78 -4.47 1.22
N SER A 167 -12.99 -3.70 0.15
CA SER A 167 -14.19 -2.88 -0.02
C SER A 167 -15.45 -3.73 -0.24
N TYR A 168 -15.37 -5.01 -0.62
CA TYR A 168 -16.58 -5.77 -0.90
C TYR A 168 -17.32 -6.16 0.41
N PRO A 169 -18.63 -5.86 0.54
CA PRO A 169 -19.39 -6.23 1.73
C PRO A 169 -19.33 -7.75 2.03
N GLY A 170 -18.89 -8.12 3.23
CA GLY A 170 -18.84 -9.51 3.68
C GLY A 170 -17.51 -10.24 3.43
N PHE A 171 -16.51 -9.57 2.86
CA PHE A 171 -15.15 -10.10 2.71
C PHE A 171 -14.14 -9.50 3.70
N ASP A 172 -14.39 -8.29 4.20
CA ASP A 172 -13.49 -7.55 5.11
C ASP A 172 -13.06 -8.34 6.36
N ARG A 173 -13.93 -9.20 6.91
CA ARG A 173 -13.60 -10.08 8.05
C ARG A 173 -12.98 -11.43 7.68
N VAL A 174 -13.04 -11.80 6.41
CA VAL A 174 -12.53 -13.08 5.87
C VAL A 174 -11.14 -12.91 5.25
N LEU A 175 -10.87 -11.74 4.67
CA LEU A 175 -9.62 -11.45 3.99
C LEU A 175 -8.47 -11.26 5.00
N ALA A 176 -7.45 -12.12 4.90
CA ALA A 176 -6.29 -12.16 5.79
C ALA A 176 -5.11 -11.27 5.33
N ASN A 177 -5.31 -10.46 4.28
CA ASN A 177 -4.33 -9.48 3.84
C ASN A 177 -4.07 -8.46 4.95
N ARG A 178 -2.81 -8.04 5.08
CA ARG A 178 -2.38 -7.00 6.06
C ARG A 178 -1.72 -5.81 5.40
N ASP A 179 -1.21 -6.01 4.19
CA ASP A 179 -0.79 -4.94 3.30
C ASP A 179 -2.00 -4.52 2.46
N PHE A 180 -2.04 -3.24 2.05
CA PHE A 180 -3.16 -2.61 1.33
C PHE A 180 -4.51 -2.60 2.06
N VAL A 181 -4.52 -2.93 3.37
CA VAL A 181 -5.67 -2.76 4.26
C VAL A 181 -5.33 -1.76 5.38
N PRO A 182 -6.33 -1.05 5.95
CA PRO A 182 -6.08 -0.11 7.03
C PRO A 182 -5.50 -0.79 8.30
N ASN A 183 -4.54 -0.15 8.97
CA ASN A 183 -3.93 -0.71 10.20
C ASN A 183 -4.94 -0.96 11.33
N ARG A 184 -6.03 -0.19 11.41
CA ARG A 184 -7.13 -0.44 12.38
C ARG A 184 -7.74 -1.83 12.22
N VAL A 185 -7.79 -2.36 11.00
CA VAL A 185 -8.30 -3.71 10.73
C VAL A 185 -7.34 -4.73 11.33
N ALA A 186 -6.04 -4.63 11.03
CA ALA A 186 -5.02 -5.51 11.61
C ALA A 186 -4.97 -5.43 13.15
N GLN A 187 -5.19 -4.25 13.73
CA GLN A 187 -5.27 -4.05 15.18
C GLN A 187 -6.49 -4.76 15.78
N ARG A 188 -7.69 -4.54 15.23
CA ARG A 188 -8.93 -5.18 15.70
C ARG A 188 -8.88 -6.70 15.53
N MET A 189 -8.34 -7.18 14.41
CA MET A 189 -8.07 -8.59 14.18
C MET A 189 -7.20 -9.18 15.29
N GLY A 190 -6.10 -8.51 15.64
CA GLY A 190 -5.21 -8.94 16.71
C GLY A 190 -5.90 -8.96 18.09
N ALA A 191 -6.76 -7.98 18.37
CA ALA A 191 -7.45 -7.86 19.66
C ALA A 191 -8.59 -8.86 19.84
N LEU A 192 -9.27 -9.25 18.76
CA LEU A 192 -10.42 -10.17 18.81
C LEU A 192 -10.02 -11.63 18.52
N GLY A 193 -8.87 -11.85 17.88
CA GLY A 193 -8.40 -13.20 17.56
C GLY A 193 -9.42 -13.96 16.71
N PRO A 194 -9.71 -15.24 17.03
CA PRO A 194 -10.71 -16.04 16.32
C PRO A 194 -12.12 -15.45 16.31
N GLU A 195 -12.49 -14.59 17.27
CA GLU A 195 -13.80 -13.94 17.33
C GLU A 195 -13.98 -12.83 16.28
N TRP A 196 -12.88 -12.39 15.64
CA TRP A 196 -12.93 -11.46 14.51
C TRP A 196 -13.71 -12.02 13.32
N VAL A 197 -13.48 -13.30 13.03
CA VAL A 197 -14.09 -13.97 11.87
C VAL A 197 -15.55 -14.21 12.18
N ALA A 198 -16.42 -13.48 11.49
CA ALA A 198 -17.85 -13.61 11.63
C ALA A 198 -18.51 -13.51 10.25
N PHE A 199 -19.12 -14.62 9.83
CA PHE A 199 -19.74 -14.75 8.50
C PHE A 199 -21.13 -14.06 8.41
N ASP A 200 -21.77 -13.75 9.55
CA ASP A 200 -23.16 -13.30 9.65
C ASP A 200 -23.33 -11.88 10.26
N THR A 201 -22.36 -10.97 10.08
CA THR A 201 -22.48 -9.61 10.64
C THR A 201 -23.10 -8.63 9.67
N ASP A 202 -24.18 -7.96 10.07
CA ASP A 202 -24.80 -6.86 9.31
C ASP A 202 -23.99 -5.53 9.41
N GLU A 203 -22.89 -5.51 10.17
CA GLU A 203 -22.08 -4.31 10.38
C GLU A 203 -21.16 -4.07 9.18
N GLN A 204 -21.45 -3.02 8.41
CA GLN A 204 -20.61 -2.59 7.30
C GLN A 204 -19.40 -1.79 7.80
N SER A 205 -18.22 -2.12 7.32
CA SER A 205 -17.02 -1.29 7.47
C SER A 205 -17.12 -0.01 6.62
N GLU A 206 -16.35 1.00 6.98
CA GLU A 206 -16.24 2.26 6.21
C GLU A 206 -15.79 1.98 4.76
N GLU A 207 -14.84 1.06 4.56
CA GLU A 207 -14.38 0.64 3.24
C GLU A 207 -15.48 -0.03 2.41
N ALA A 208 -16.40 -0.74 3.06
CA ALA A 208 -17.57 -1.34 2.42
C ALA A 208 -18.63 -0.31 2.05
N MET A 209 -18.76 0.76 2.84
CA MET A 209 -19.63 1.89 2.48
C MET A 209 -19.14 2.58 1.19
N LEU A 210 -17.83 2.77 1.04
CA LEU A 210 -17.22 3.34 -0.17
C LEU A 210 -17.44 2.46 -1.42
N ALA A 211 -17.65 1.16 -1.25
CA ALA A 211 -17.77 0.23 -2.37
C ALA A 211 -19.05 0.39 -3.19
N GLY A 212 -20.12 0.86 -2.53
CA GLY A 212 -21.40 1.15 -3.15
C GLY A 212 -21.46 2.55 -3.77
N GLU A 213 -20.42 3.36 -3.63
CA GLU A 213 -20.37 4.68 -4.23
C GLU A 213 -20.11 4.57 -5.75
N PRO A 214 -20.84 5.34 -6.57
CA PRO A 214 -20.57 5.40 -8.00
C PRO A 214 -19.19 6.04 -8.26
N PRO A 215 -18.58 5.80 -9.42
CA PRO A 215 -17.38 6.51 -9.82
C PRO A 215 -17.67 8.02 -9.80
N THR A 216 -16.75 8.77 -9.22
CA THR A 216 -16.81 10.23 -9.19
C THR A 216 -16.59 10.81 -10.59
N ARG A 217 -15.89 10.07 -11.47
CA ARG A 217 -15.64 10.42 -12.87
C ARG A 217 -15.52 9.17 -13.75
N ASP A 218 -16.07 9.25 -14.95
CA ASP A 218 -15.79 8.28 -16.00
C ASP A 218 -14.38 8.54 -16.56
N ARG A 219 -13.57 7.49 -16.62
CA ARG A 219 -12.18 7.51 -17.04
C ARG A 219 -11.93 6.62 -18.27
N ASP A 220 -12.98 6.12 -18.90
CA ASP A 220 -12.87 5.20 -20.03
C ASP A 220 -12.08 5.81 -21.20
N GLY A 221 -11.01 5.13 -21.61
CA GLY A 221 -10.18 5.49 -22.76
C GLY A 221 -9.02 6.44 -22.45
N GLU A 222 -8.83 6.84 -21.20
CA GLU A 222 -7.62 7.53 -20.73
C GLU A 222 -6.44 6.52 -20.66
N THR A 223 -5.20 7.01 -20.74
CA THR A 223 -4.00 6.22 -20.41
C THR A 223 -3.66 6.37 -18.92
N LYS A 224 -2.79 5.52 -18.37
CA LYS A 224 -2.33 5.68 -16.97
C LYS A 224 -1.63 7.03 -16.75
N ALA A 225 -0.90 7.53 -17.74
CA ALA A 225 -0.33 8.87 -17.71
C ALA A 225 -1.41 9.98 -17.67
N ASP A 226 -2.48 9.86 -18.46
CA ASP A 226 -3.60 10.81 -18.41
C ASP A 226 -4.29 10.80 -17.04
N LEU A 227 -4.44 9.62 -16.42
CA LEU A 227 -4.99 9.48 -15.06
C LEU A 227 -4.10 10.15 -14.01
N TRP A 228 -2.77 9.96 -14.11
CA TRP A 228 -1.81 10.62 -13.23
C TRP A 228 -1.93 12.14 -13.36
N GLU A 229 -1.86 12.68 -14.57
CA GLU A 229 -1.97 14.12 -14.81
C GLU A 229 -3.30 14.69 -14.32
N ALA A 230 -4.40 13.95 -14.52
CA ALA A 230 -5.70 14.38 -14.02
C ALA A 230 -5.75 14.41 -12.49
N TRP A 231 -5.20 13.40 -11.83
CA TRP A 231 -5.11 13.41 -10.37
C TRP A 231 -4.26 14.58 -9.87
N VAL A 232 -3.06 14.79 -10.42
CA VAL A 232 -2.18 15.92 -10.08
C VAL A 232 -2.86 17.26 -10.31
N ARG A 233 -3.61 17.41 -11.42
CA ARG A 233 -4.38 18.62 -11.72
C ARG A 233 -5.43 18.94 -10.67
N GLU A 234 -6.09 17.90 -10.16
CA GLU A 234 -7.19 18.00 -9.19
C GLU A 234 -6.69 18.13 -7.74
N THR A 235 -5.43 17.81 -7.48
CA THR A 235 -4.81 17.85 -6.15
C THR A 235 -3.66 18.87 -6.11
N ILE A 236 -2.43 18.43 -6.34
CA ILE A 236 -1.20 19.20 -6.14
C ILE A 236 -1.24 20.52 -6.91
N HIS A 237 -1.49 20.46 -8.23
CA HIS A 237 -1.50 21.66 -9.06
C HIS A 237 -2.65 22.60 -8.70
N ALA A 238 -3.83 22.09 -8.34
CA ALA A 238 -4.93 22.96 -7.91
C ALA A 238 -4.55 23.78 -6.67
N GLU A 239 -3.80 23.20 -5.75
CA GLU A 239 -3.36 23.86 -4.52
C GLU A 239 -2.17 24.80 -4.74
N LEU A 240 -1.26 24.49 -5.67
CA LEU A 240 -0.23 25.45 -6.12
C LEU A 240 -0.83 26.75 -6.66
N GLN A 241 -2.04 26.68 -7.21
CA GLN A 241 -2.76 27.83 -7.77
C GLN A 241 -3.65 28.54 -6.74
N ASP A 242 -3.76 28.01 -5.52
CA ASP A 242 -4.55 28.63 -4.44
C ASP A 242 -3.67 29.57 -3.61
N GLU A 243 -3.78 30.87 -3.86
CA GLU A 243 -3.04 31.92 -3.13
C GLU A 243 -3.29 31.93 -1.60
N SER A 244 -4.31 31.21 -1.11
CA SER A 244 -4.59 31.07 0.32
C SER A 244 -3.80 29.95 0.98
N LEU A 245 -3.23 29.05 0.19
CA LEU A 245 -2.37 27.97 0.64
C LEU A 245 -0.90 28.40 0.52
N ALA A 246 -0.10 27.98 1.48
CA ALA A 246 1.35 28.10 1.39
C ALA A 246 1.85 26.88 0.62
N ASP A 247 1.67 26.84 -0.70
CA ASP A 247 2.21 25.81 -1.60
C ASP A 247 2.89 26.51 -2.80
N PRO A 248 3.96 25.94 -3.39
CA PRO A 248 4.65 24.71 -2.97
C PRO A 248 5.43 24.92 -1.65
N ILE A 249 5.61 23.85 -0.87
CA ILE A 249 6.39 23.88 0.38
C ILE A 249 7.72 23.16 0.17
N PRO A 250 8.88 23.85 0.23
CA PRO A 250 10.19 23.21 0.25
C PRO A 250 10.31 22.27 1.45
N LEU A 251 10.83 21.08 1.22
CA LEU A 251 11.04 20.08 2.27
C LEU A 251 12.17 20.50 3.22
N PHE A 252 13.24 21.10 2.68
CA PHE A 252 14.45 21.45 3.42
C PHE A 252 14.70 22.95 3.44
N GLU A 253 15.32 23.43 4.52
CA GLU A 253 15.84 24.79 4.59
C GLU A 253 17.13 24.87 3.78
N THR A 254 17.15 25.69 2.73
CA THR A 254 18.26 25.81 1.79
C THR A 254 18.82 27.24 1.74
N ASP A 255 20.10 27.36 1.39
CA ASP A 255 20.62 28.66 0.95
C ASP A 255 20.35 28.92 -0.53
N ALA A 256 20.86 30.05 -1.06
CA ALA A 256 20.63 30.44 -2.45
C ALA A 256 21.25 29.49 -3.50
N ASP A 257 22.16 28.61 -3.07
CA ASP A 257 22.81 27.59 -3.92
C ASP A 257 22.19 26.20 -3.70
N LEU A 258 21.05 26.09 -2.99
CA LEU A 258 20.40 24.82 -2.61
C LEU A 258 21.22 23.96 -1.65
N THR A 259 22.14 24.57 -0.90
CA THR A 259 22.87 23.89 0.17
C THR A 259 21.96 23.70 1.36
N VAL A 260 21.67 22.46 1.74
CA VAL A 260 20.75 22.14 2.84
C VAL A 260 21.34 22.51 4.18
N SER A 261 20.59 23.28 4.97
CA SER A 261 20.92 23.58 6.37
C SER A 261 20.89 22.32 7.22
N LEU A 262 21.74 22.28 8.25
CA LEU A 262 21.95 21.09 9.07
C LEU A 262 21.57 21.36 10.52
N THR A 263 20.89 20.38 11.13
CA THR A 263 20.57 20.39 12.55
C THR A 263 21.23 19.22 13.28
N GLU A 264 21.56 19.43 14.54
CA GLU A 264 22.23 18.44 15.39
C GLU A 264 21.22 17.79 16.33
N ILE A 265 21.02 16.48 16.19
CA ILE A 265 20.07 15.71 16.98
C ILE A 265 20.82 14.63 17.73
N GLY A 266 21.12 14.93 19.00
CA GLY A 266 21.95 14.07 19.82
C GLY A 266 23.39 14.05 19.32
N SER A 267 23.79 12.96 18.67
CA SER A 267 25.13 12.80 18.08
C SER A 267 25.11 12.72 16.55
N SER A 268 23.95 12.94 15.93
CA SER A 268 23.75 12.80 14.49
C SER A 268 23.48 14.17 13.85
N THR A 269 24.11 14.40 12.70
CA THR A 269 23.85 15.54 11.82
C THR A 269 22.73 15.17 10.85
N VAL A 270 21.68 15.98 10.80
CA VAL A 270 20.46 15.70 10.01
C VAL A 270 20.12 16.92 9.16
N PHE A 271 19.57 16.71 7.97
CA PHE A 271 19.00 17.78 7.14
C PHE A 271 17.87 18.51 7.88
N GLU A 272 17.94 19.84 7.91
CA GLU A 272 16.94 20.69 8.51
C GLU A 272 15.74 20.83 7.57
N ARG A 273 14.55 20.44 8.06
CA ARG A 273 13.29 20.67 7.36
C ARG A 273 12.86 22.13 7.54
N THR A 274 12.11 22.67 6.58
CA THR A 274 11.48 23.98 6.74
C THR A 274 10.47 23.97 7.89
N ALA A 275 10.25 25.14 8.52
CA ALA A 275 9.22 25.26 9.54
C ALA A 275 7.81 25.06 8.95
N GLU A 276 7.63 25.50 7.71
CA GLU A 276 6.39 25.41 6.95
C GLU A 276 5.95 23.96 6.73
N ILE A 277 6.87 23.05 6.38
CA ILE A 277 6.51 21.64 6.19
C ILE A 277 6.24 20.95 7.53
N ASP A 278 6.98 21.29 8.58
CA ASP A 278 6.70 20.79 9.94
C ASP A 278 5.30 21.24 10.40
N ASP A 279 4.93 22.49 10.18
CA ASP A 279 3.60 23.02 10.50
C ASP A 279 2.50 22.35 9.66
N ARG A 280 2.74 22.11 8.37
CA ARG A 280 1.79 21.40 7.51
C ARG A 280 1.56 19.97 7.99
N ILE A 281 2.62 19.20 8.24
CA ILE A 281 2.51 17.82 8.73
C ILE A 281 1.75 17.78 10.07
N ARG A 282 1.99 18.72 10.98
CA ARG A 282 1.26 18.82 12.25
C ARG A 282 -0.21 19.17 12.03
N SER A 283 -0.50 20.16 11.20
CA SER A 283 -1.86 20.62 10.92
C SER A 283 -2.70 19.47 10.33
N GLU A 284 -2.17 18.81 9.29
CA GLU A 284 -2.83 17.68 8.65
C GLU A 284 -2.93 16.47 9.61
N GLY A 285 -1.85 16.16 10.34
CA GLY A 285 -1.83 15.04 11.27
C GLY A 285 -2.84 15.18 12.42
N ARG A 286 -3.08 16.41 12.90
CA ARG A 286 -4.11 16.69 13.93
C ARG A 286 -5.55 16.51 13.43
N LYS A 287 -5.77 16.38 12.12
CA LYS A 287 -7.08 15.95 11.59
C LYS A 287 -7.32 14.46 11.87
N CYS A 288 -6.25 13.68 11.97
CA CYS A 288 -6.27 12.22 12.14
C CYS A 288 -6.18 11.78 13.61
N VAL A 289 -5.56 12.59 14.48
CA VAL A 289 -5.32 12.24 15.89
C VAL A 289 -5.54 13.43 16.83
N ASP A 290 -5.89 13.13 18.07
CA ASP A 290 -5.92 14.07 19.19
C ASP A 290 -5.25 13.47 20.44
N GLU A 291 -5.38 14.13 21.60
CA GLU A 291 -4.78 13.65 22.84
C GLU A 291 -5.42 12.36 23.39
N ASP A 292 -6.64 12.03 22.95
CA ASP A 292 -7.42 10.88 23.38
C ASP A 292 -7.21 9.66 22.46
N GLY A 293 -6.74 9.86 21.21
CA GLY A 293 -6.41 8.77 20.30
C GLY A 293 -6.46 9.12 18.82
N VAL A 294 -6.85 8.14 18.01
CA VAL A 294 -7.18 8.35 16.59
C VAL A 294 -8.61 8.86 16.51
N THR A 295 -8.85 9.90 15.71
CA THR A 295 -10.18 10.50 15.54
C THR A 295 -11.05 9.70 14.57
N ASP A 296 -12.35 10.02 14.51
CA ASP A 296 -13.26 9.52 13.45
C ASP A 296 -12.99 10.19 12.07
N GLY A 297 -11.91 10.98 11.95
CA GLY A 297 -11.54 11.69 10.74
C GLY A 297 -10.65 10.85 9.80
N PRO A 298 -9.84 11.51 8.97
CA PRO A 298 -8.90 10.84 8.07
C PRO A 298 -8.01 9.82 8.77
N ASN A 299 -7.81 8.65 8.16
CA ASN A 299 -7.07 7.53 8.77
C ASN A 299 -5.54 7.70 8.74
N GLY A 300 -5.04 8.84 8.25
CA GLY A 300 -3.61 9.12 8.13
C GLY A 300 -3.30 10.16 7.06
N LEU A 301 -2.04 10.23 6.66
CA LEU A 301 -1.52 11.18 5.69
C LEU A 301 -1.10 10.45 4.41
N LEU A 302 -1.47 11.03 3.26
CA LEU A 302 -0.86 10.73 1.95
C LEU A 302 0.14 11.83 1.63
N TYR A 303 1.27 11.48 1.05
CA TYR A 303 2.27 12.46 0.63
C TYR A 303 2.93 12.11 -0.70
N VAL A 304 3.35 13.16 -1.41
CA VAL A 304 4.11 13.09 -2.66
C VAL A 304 5.31 14.00 -2.52
N LEU A 305 6.50 13.41 -2.60
CA LEU A 305 7.77 14.11 -2.80
C LEU A 305 7.90 14.40 -4.30
N TYR A 306 8.15 15.65 -4.67
CA TYR A 306 8.26 16.04 -6.08
C TYR A 306 9.28 17.16 -6.28
N GLN A 307 9.70 17.33 -7.53
CA GLN A 307 10.45 18.49 -8.00
C GLN A 307 9.64 19.20 -9.09
N LEU A 308 9.94 20.47 -9.32
CA LEU A 308 9.32 21.26 -10.38
C LEU A 308 10.29 21.38 -11.56
N ALA A 309 9.85 21.01 -12.77
CA ALA A 309 10.63 21.21 -13.98
C ALA A 309 10.70 22.70 -14.41
N ASP A 310 9.70 23.49 -14.00
CA ASP A 310 9.64 24.95 -14.12
C ASP A 310 9.10 25.53 -12.80
N GLU A 311 9.85 26.40 -12.14
CA GLU A 311 9.50 26.96 -10.82
C GLU A 311 8.62 28.22 -10.90
N ASP A 312 8.61 28.93 -12.04
CA ASP A 312 7.97 30.26 -12.14
C ASP A 312 6.45 30.16 -12.31
N ASP A 313 5.97 29.22 -13.14
CA ASP A 313 4.55 28.96 -13.41
C ASP A 313 4.34 27.47 -13.76
N PRO A 314 4.48 26.56 -12.78
CA PRO A 314 4.48 25.14 -13.03
C PRO A 314 3.12 24.67 -13.56
N GLY A 315 3.13 24.06 -14.74
CA GLY A 315 2.01 23.28 -15.24
C GLY A 315 1.94 21.89 -14.60
N VAL A 316 0.86 21.16 -14.89
CA VAL A 316 0.66 19.78 -14.39
C VAL A 316 1.82 18.85 -14.75
N GLY A 317 2.35 18.96 -15.97
CA GLY A 317 3.45 18.13 -16.45
C GLY A 317 4.81 18.47 -15.83
N ASP A 318 4.92 19.64 -15.21
CA ASP A 318 6.15 20.11 -14.55
C ASP A 318 6.28 19.56 -13.12
N ILE A 319 5.22 18.97 -12.57
CA ILE A 319 5.23 18.32 -11.25
C ILE A 319 5.77 16.90 -11.43
N VAL A 320 7.06 16.72 -11.20
CA VAL A 320 7.76 15.44 -11.38
C VAL A 320 7.77 14.66 -10.07
N PRO A 321 7.01 13.55 -9.94
CA PRO A 321 7.01 12.76 -8.71
C PRO A 321 8.34 12.06 -8.51
N ARG A 322 8.93 12.22 -7.32
CA ARG A 322 10.13 11.50 -6.88
C ARG A 322 9.80 10.37 -5.92
N TYR A 323 8.76 10.49 -5.09
CA TYR A 323 8.32 9.42 -4.20
C TYR A 323 6.87 9.63 -3.76
N ILE A 324 6.11 8.56 -3.66
CA ILE A 324 4.75 8.56 -3.13
C ILE A 324 4.72 7.64 -1.91
N GLY A 325 4.07 8.07 -0.84
CA GLY A 325 3.85 7.18 0.29
C GLY A 325 2.77 7.63 1.25
N LYS A 326 2.52 6.80 2.25
CA LYS A 326 1.56 7.08 3.33
C LYS A 326 2.16 7.03 4.74
N ALA A 327 1.42 7.61 5.68
CA ALA A 327 1.60 7.41 7.11
C ALA A 327 0.23 7.20 7.77
N GLU A 328 -0.01 6.01 8.33
CA GLU A 328 -1.29 5.71 8.98
C GLU A 328 -1.30 6.18 10.45
N ALA A 329 -2.42 6.80 10.84
CA ALA A 329 -2.67 7.28 12.20
C ALA A 329 -2.85 6.12 13.18
N TYR A 330 -3.52 5.04 12.72
CA TYR A 330 -3.58 3.80 13.47
C TYR A 330 -2.22 3.10 13.46
N GLY A 331 -1.75 2.78 14.67
CA GLY A 331 -0.56 2.00 14.85
C GLY A 331 -0.81 0.52 14.58
N LYS A 332 0.27 -0.18 14.22
CA LYS A 332 0.25 -1.64 14.20
C LYS A 332 0.05 -2.17 15.63
N LYS A 333 0.91 -1.75 16.57
CA LYS A 333 0.97 -2.25 17.96
C LYS A 333 0.07 -1.52 18.95
N ASN A 334 -0.01 -0.20 18.83
CA ASN A 334 -0.80 0.68 19.68
C ASN A 334 -1.91 1.28 18.83
N GLU A 335 -2.96 1.80 19.48
CA GLU A 335 -4.01 2.55 18.79
C GLU A 335 -3.43 3.70 17.98
N VAL A 336 -2.67 4.59 18.63
CA VAL A 336 -1.94 5.65 17.94
C VAL A 336 -0.60 5.14 17.42
N SER A 337 -0.34 5.38 16.15
CA SER A 337 0.92 5.08 15.47
C SER A 337 2.06 5.91 16.06
N ALA A 338 3.25 5.31 16.19
CA ALA A 338 4.46 6.01 16.61
C ALA A 338 4.80 7.21 15.70
N ASN A 339 4.30 7.23 14.46
CA ASN A 339 4.44 8.36 13.54
C ASN A 339 3.60 9.58 13.95
N PHE A 340 2.57 9.40 14.78
CA PHE A 340 1.60 10.42 15.18
C PHE A 340 1.63 10.74 16.68
N GLU A 341 2.37 9.98 17.50
CA GLU A 341 2.42 10.18 18.97
C GLU A 341 2.75 11.62 19.38
N GLU A 342 3.79 12.22 18.79
CA GLU A 342 4.18 13.61 19.08
C GLU A 342 3.14 14.63 18.57
N ILE A 343 2.46 14.33 17.46
CA ILE A 343 1.40 15.17 16.87
C ILE A 343 0.17 15.16 17.78
N ALA A 344 -0.28 13.97 18.17
CA ALA A 344 -1.40 13.73 19.09
C ALA A 344 -1.21 14.45 20.43
N GLN A 345 0.01 14.35 20.99
CA GLN A 345 0.34 14.93 22.29
C GLN A 345 0.77 16.40 22.20
N ASN A 346 0.68 17.01 21.01
CA ASN A 346 1.06 18.38 20.73
C ASN A 346 2.47 18.75 21.25
N ARG A 347 3.45 17.90 20.94
CA ARG A 347 4.85 18.05 21.34
C ARG A 347 5.74 18.38 20.15
N ASP A 348 6.83 19.07 20.41
CA ASP A 348 7.76 19.54 19.38
C ASP A 348 8.66 18.42 18.83
N GLY A 349 8.61 17.21 19.38
CA GLY A 349 9.41 16.07 18.90
C GLY A 349 9.08 15.72 17.45
N THR A 350 10.11 15.53 16.63
CA THR A 350 9.97 15.15 15.21
C THR A 350 10.68 13.84 14.90
N ARG A 351 10.91 13.00 15.92
CA ARG A 351 11.63 11.74 15.73
C ARG A 351 11.01 10.83 14.69
N SER A 352 9.69 10.60 14.73
CA SER A 352 8.99 9.72 13.79
C SER A 352 8.09 10.42 12.78
N PHE A 353 7.38 11.43 13.27
CA PHE A 353 6.80 12.53 12.50
C PHE A 353 6.28 12.17 11.11
N ALA A 354 5.17 11.44 11.07
CA ALA A 354 4.50 11.04 9.83
C ALA A 354 5.42 10.38 8.78
N ARG A 355 6.44 9.61 9.20
CA ARG A 355 7.50 9.00 8.36
C ARG A 355 8.56 9.97 7.83
N TRP A 356 8.43 11.27 8.09
CA TRP A 356 9.38 12.33 7.68
C TRP A 356 10.32 12.76 8.81
N GLY A 357 10.36 11.96 9.89
CA GLY A 357 11.16 12.27 11.07
C GLY A 357 12.67 12.18 10.88
N ASP A 358 13.38 12.73 11.85
CA ASP A 358 14.84 12.80 11.93
C ASP A 358 15.52 11.49 12.36
N GLY A 359 14.76 10.50 12.85
CA GLY A 359 15.30 9.23 13.29
C GLY A 359 15.79 8.34 12.14
N SER A 360 16.80 7.52 12.43
CA SER A 360 17.51 6.58 11.52
C SER A 360 16.69 5.47 10.83
N TYR A 361 15.37 5.51 10.96
CA TYR A 361 14.46 4.59 10.30
C TYR A 361 13.46 5.29 9.36
N TRP A 362 13.44 6.62 9.36
CA TRP A 362 12.45 7.45 8.64
C TRP A 362 13.13 8.32 7.58
N HIS A 363 12.33 8.94 6.71
CA HIS A 363 12.81 9.43 5.42
C HIS A 363 13.95 10.46 5.53
N VAL A 364 13.83 11.47 6.39
CA VAL A 364 14.88 12.51 6.53
C VAL A 364 16.11 11.97 7.23
N GLY A 365 15.93 11.21 8.32
CA GLY A 365 17.05 10.58 9.03
C GLY A 365 17.84 9.61 8.15
N GLU A 366 17.17 8.68 7.45
CA GLU A 366 17.83 7.71 6.58
C GLU A 366 18.51 8.36 5.37
N LEU A 367 17.95 9.44 4.81
CA LEU A 367 18.60 10.21 3.75
C LEU A 367 19.87 10.90 4.29
N SER A 368 19.78 11.56 5.44
CA SER A 368 20.92 12.26 6.06
C SER A 368 22.06 11.29 6.38
N GLU A 369 21.75 10.15 7.03
CA GLU A 369 22.74 9.11 7.31
C GLU A 369 23.38 8.57 6.03
N THR A 370 22.63 8.49 4.92
CA THR A 370 23.19 8.06 3.64
C THR A 370 24.12 9.11 3.05
N VAL A 371 23.71 10.38 3.02
CA VAL A 371 24.51 11.49 2.49
C VAL A 371 25.82 11.66 3.25
N PHE A 372 25.82 11.47 4.58
CA PHE A 372 27.04 11.56 5.40
C PHE A 372 27.80 10.24 5.55
N GLY A 373 27.39 9.19 4.83
CA GLY A 373 28.14 7.92 4.74
C GLY A 373 28.04 7.01 5.97
N GLU A 374 27.02 7.22 6.82
CA GLU A 374 26.72 6.39 7.99
C GLU A 374 25.85 5.17 7.64
N ALA A 375 25.03 5.28 6.58
CA ALA A 375 24.15 4.22 6.08
C ALA A 375 24.12 4.18 4.53
N SER A 376 23.42 3.20 3.96
CA SER A 376 23.27 3.05 2.51
C SER A 376 21.84 2.75 2.06
N LYS A 377 20.87 2.82 2.97
CA LYS A 377 19.47 2.42 2.67
C LYS A 377 18.78 3.33 1.66
N LYS A 378 19.18 4.61 1.59
CA LYS A 378 18.61 5.63 0.71
C LYS A 378 19.60 6.04 -0.39
N LEU A 379 20.44 5.11 -0.85
CA LEU A 379 21.50 5.40 -1.83
C LEU A 379 20.93 5.94 -3.15
N SER A 380 19.82 5.39 -3.62
CA SER A 380 19.09 5.91 -4.78
C SER A 380 18.65 7.36 -4.59
N TRP A 381 18.15 7.73 -3.41
CA TRP A 381 17.74 9.10 -3.13
C TRP A 381 18.93 10.04 -3.04
N ALA A 382 20.01 9.64 -2.37
CA ALA A 382 21.22 10.46 -2.30
C ALA A 382 21.80 10.71 -3.70
N SER A 383 21.94 9.64 -4.49
CA SER A 383 22.48 9.68 -5.87
C SER A 383 21.65 10.56 -6.80
N GLU A 384 20.33 10.57 -6.63
CA GLU A 384 19.41 11.20 -7.58
C GLU A 384 18.86 12.56 -7.13
N LEU A 385 19.07 12.96 -5.88
CA LEU A 385 18.55 14.21 -5.31
C LEU A 385 19.64 15.15 -4.79
N VAL A 386 20.85 14.64 -4.51
CA VAL A 386 21.94 15.41 -3.88
C VAL A 386 23.18 15.39 -4.77
N GLU A 387 23.88 16.53 -4.88
CA GLU A 387 25.14 16.60 -5.59
C GLU A 387 26.22 15.77 -4.88
N ASP A 388 26.93 14.95 -5.66
CA ASP A 388 27.96 14.01 -5.21
C ASP A 388 29.04 14.68 -4.33
N GLY A 389 29.34 14.09 -3.16
CA GLY A 389 30.33 14.63 -2.21
C GLY A 389 29.86 15.85 -1.42
N THR A 390 28.58 16.23 -1.49
CA THR A 390 28.01 17.42 -0.87
C THR A 390 26.67 17.15 -0.16
N HIS A 391 26.12 18.19 0.48
CA HIS A 391 24.72 18.23 0.92
C HIS A 391 23.90 19.29 0.17
N GLN A 392 24.28 19.58 -1.08
CA GLN A 392 23.56 20.48 -1.97
C GLN A 392 22.53 19.68 -2.77
N LEU A 393 21.29 20.15 -2.85
CA LEU A 393 20.28 19.50 -3.68
C LEU A 393 20.58 19.75 -5.16
N THR A 394 20.22 18.78 -6.00
CA THR A 394 20.28 18.90 -7.46
C THR A 394 19.24 19.89 -8.00
N ASP A 395 18.03 19.85 -7.44
CA ASP A 395 16.96 20.83 -7.64
C ASP A 395 16.14 20.94 -6.33
N GLU A 396 15.41 22.04 -6.15
CA GLU A 396 14.56 22.26 -4.97
C GLU A 396 13.55 21.12 -4.80
N LEU A 397 13.37 20.67 -3.56
CA LEU A 397 12.62 19.44 -3.27
C LEU A 397 11.38 19.80 -2.46
N TYR A 398 10.20 19.48 -2.99
CA TYR A 398 8.93 19.86 -2.40
C TYR A 398 8.19 18.65 -1.83
N LEU A 399 7.40 18.88 -0.77
CA LEU A 399 6.56 17.85 -0.18
C LEU A 399 5.09 18.28 -0.16
N TRP A 400 4.27 17.60 -0.95
CA TRP A 400 2.82 17.66 -0.83
C TRP A 400 2.37 16.64 0.21
N VAL A 401 1.60 17.07 1.21
CA VAL A 401 1.07 16.18 2.26
C VAL A 401 -0.32 16.62 2.68
N ARG A 402 -1.26 15.68 2.75
CA ARG A 402 -2.65 15.91 3.16
C ARG A 402 -3.17 14.77 4.02
N ALA A 403 -4.04 15.10 4.97
CA ALA A 403 -4.88 14.11 5.63
C ALA A 403 -5.82 13.51 4.59
N TRP A 404 -5.71 12.19 4.40
CA TRP A 404 -6.40 11.54 3.29
C TRP A 404 -7.85 11.26 3.63
N ASP A 405 -8.74 12.03 3.02
CA ASP A 405 -10.19 11.84 3.05
C ASP A 405 -10.69 11.47 1.63
N PRO A 406 -11.19 10.24 1.41
CA PRO A 406 -11.75 9.83 0.12
C PRO A 406 -12.96 10.67 -0.35
N ALA A 407 -13.61 11.40 0.56
CA ALA A 407 -14.70 12.31 0.22
C ALA A 407 -14.19 13.68 -0.28
N GLU A 408 -12.98 14.08 0.11
CA GLU A 408 -12.35 15.35 -0.31
C GLU A 408 -11.46 15.14 -1.53
N TYR A 409 -10.69 14.05 -1.58
CA TYR A 409 -9.71 13.77 -2.63
C TYR A 409 -10.17 12.63 -3.54
N PRO A 410 -10.11 12.80 -4.87
CA PRO A 410 -10.52 11.76 -5.80
C PRO A 410 -9.51 10.61 -5.79
N GLY A 411 -10.00 9.38 -5.82
CA GLY A 411 -9.15 8.24 -6.14
C GLY A 411 -8.77 8.24 -7.64
N PRO A 412 -7.58 7.71 -7.97
CA PRO A 412 -6.95 7.99 -9.26
C PRO A 412 -7.58 7.28 -10.46
N TYR A 413 -8.38 6.23 -10.23
CA TYR A 413 -9.13 5.51 -11.27
C TYR A 413 -10.59 5.96 -11.37
N GLY A 414 -10.96 7.09 -10.76
CA GLY A 414 -12.33 7.62 -10.74
C GLY A 414 -13.21 7.02 -9.63
N TYR A 415 -12.69 6.12 -8.81
CA TYR A 415 -13.37 5.51 -7.66
C TYR A 415 -12.83 6.06 -6.34
N PRO A 416 -13.65 6.22 -5.29
CA PRO A 416 -13.14 6.49 -3.94
C PRO A 416 -12.16 5.39 -3.50
N ALA A 417 -11.02 5.80 -2.95
CA ALA A 417 -9.98 4.89 -2.49
C ALA A 417 -9.56 5.29 -1.08
N TYR A 418 -9.51 4.33 -0.15
CA TYR A 418 -9.03 4.58 1.20
C TYR A 418 -7.49 4.68 1.22
N LEU A 419 -6.91 5.24 2.29
CA LEU A 419 -5.49 5.57 2.35
C LEU A 419 -4.56 4.38 2.03
N ALA A 420 -4.88 3.20 2.54
CA ALA A 420 -4.05 2.01 2.30
C ALA A 420 -4.16 1.44 0.87
N GLU A 421 -5.23 1.76 0.13
CA GLU A 421 -5.39 1.41 -1.28
C GLU A 421 -4.76 2.48 -2.20
N VAL A 422 -5.01 3.76 -1.93
CA VAL A 422 -4.66 4.85 -2.87
C VAL A 422 -3.17 4.97 -3.15
N GLU A 423 -2.31 4.69 -2.16
CA GLU A 423 -0.85 4.72 -2.30
C GLU A 423 -0.39 3.83 -3.46
N ALA A 424 -0.81 2.55 -3.46
CA ALA A 424 -0.43 1.60 -4.49
C ALA A 424 -0.99 1.98 -5.87
N LEU A 425 -2.22 2.50 -5.90
CA LEU A 425 -2.84 2.95 -7.14
C LEU A 425 -2.07 4.14 -7.77
N LEU A 426 -1.67 5.11 -6.95
CA LEU A 426 -0.91 6.28 -7.39
C LEU A 426 0.51 5.92 -7.81
N ILE A 427 1.20 5.04 -7.07
CA ILE A 427 2.52 4.54 -7.46
C ILE A 427 2.45 3.88 -8.85
N GLY A 428 1.44 3.05 -9.09
CA GLY A 428 1.24 2.41 -10.39
C GLY A 428 1.07 3.41 -11.53
N LEU A 429 0.32 4.50 -11.32
CA LEU A 429 0.15 5.54 -12.33
C LEU A 429 1.42 6.40 -12.52
N ALA A 430 2.04 6.83 -11.42
CA ALA A 430 3.26 7.63 -11.47
C ALA A 430 4.43 6.88 -12.11
N TYR A 431 4.54 5.57 -11.88
CA TYR A 431 5.55 4.74 -12.52
C TYR A 431 5.36 4.66 -14.04
N ASP A 432 4.11 4.60 -14.51
CA ASP A 432 3.82 4.58 -15.95
C ASP A 432 4.17 5.93 -16.61
N ALA A 433 3.86 7.04 -15.92
CA ALA A 433 4.10 8.39 -16.41
C ALA A 433 5.58 8.83 -16.29
N TYR A 434 6.27 8.42 -15.22
CA TYR A 434 7.63 8.86 -14.84
C TYR A 434 8.52 7.68 -14.39
N PRO A 435 8.73 6.65 -15.24
CA PRO A 435 9.43 5.43 -14.85
C PRO A 435 10.89 5.65 -14.44
N ASP A 436 11.53 6.69 -14.99
CA ASP A 436 12.94 7.02 -14.73
C ASP A 436 13.14 7.98 -13.55
N ALA A 437 12.09 8.67 -13.07
CA ALA A 437 12.21 9.67 -12.00
C ALA A 437 11.68 9.17 -10.64
N LEU A 438 10.74 8.23 -10.64
CA LEU A 438 10.11 7.72 -9.42
C LEU A 438 11.09 6.82 -8.63
N LEU A 439 11.30 7.14 -7.36
CA LEU A 439 12.25 6.48 -6.44
C LEU A 439 11.57 5.56 -5.41
N ASN A 440 10.32 5.17 -5.65
CA ASN A 440 9.70 4.06 -4.93
C ASN A 440 10.48 2.78 -5.27
N HIS A 441 10.84 1.97 -4.27
CA HIS A 441 11.49 0.68 -4.52
C HIS A 441 10.50 -0.48 -4.44
N LYS A 442 9.65 -0.40 -3.42
CA LYS A 442 8.55 -1.33 -3.23
C LYS A 442 7.40 -0.89 -4.13
N GLU A 443 6.50 -1.82 -4.41
CA GLU A 443 5.31 -1.59 -5.24
C GLU A 443 5.56 -1.24 -6.72
N ILE A 444 6.79 -1.29 -7.24
CA ILE A 444 7.12 -1.18 -8.67
C ILE A 444 7.85 -2.43 -9.18
N PRO A 445 7.99 -2.64 -10.52
CA PRO A 445 8.67 -3.81 -11.07
C PRO A 445 10.11 -3.99 -10.56
N GLU A 446 10.57 -5.25 -10.47
CA GLU A 446 11.92 -5.58 -9.99
C GLU A 446 13.03 -5.03 -10.90
N ASP A 447 12.74 -4.82 -12.17
CA ASP A 447 13.65 -4.28 -13.19
C ASP A 447 13.55 -2.76 -13.37
N ALA A 448 12.69 -2.09 -12.59
CA ALA A 448 12.52 -0.65 -12.64
C ALA A 448 13.83 0.09 -12.32
N PRO A 449 14.06 1.29 -12.88
CA PRO A 449 15.29 2.07 -12.64
C PRO A 449 15.61 2.25 -11.15
N ALA A 450 14.62 2.56 -10.31
CA ALA A 450 14.83 2.72 -8.87
C ALA A 450 15.25 1.43 -8.16
N ASN A 451 14.99 0.25 -8.71
CA ASN A 451 15.38 -1.04 -8.12
C ASN A 451 16.76 -1.53 -8.56
N ARG A 452 17.47 -0.77 -9.41
CA ARG A 452 18.83 -1.11 -9.79
C ARG A 452 19.80 -0.94 -8.63
N THR A 453 20.89 -1.71 -8.67
CA THR A 453 21.90 -1.74 -7.59
C THR A 453 23.15 -0.92 -7.94
N ASP A 454 23.12 -0.15 -9.01
CA ASP A 454 24.24 0.60 -9.57
C ASP A 454 24.31 2.07 -9.12
N PHE A 455 23.39 2.50 -8.24
CA PHE A 455 23.52 3.77 -7.54
C PHE A 455 24.84 3.84 -6.78
N ASP A 456 25.52 4.98 -6.91
CA ASP A 456 26.74 5.32 -6.18
C ASP A 456 26.63 6.76 -5.71
N PHE A 457 27.28 7.07 -4.60
CA PHE A 457 27.29 8.38 -3.99
C PHE A 457 28.54 8.55 -3.12
N GLU A 458 29.35 9.55 -3.42
CA GLU A 458 30.45 10.02 -2.59
C GLU A 458 29.86 10.76 -1.37
N PRO A 459 30.10 10.28 -0.13
CA PRO A 459 29.54 10.93 1.04
C PRO A 459 30.04 12.35 1.25
N ALA A 460 29.15 13.22 1.70
CA ALA A 460 29.49 14.57 2.11
C ALA A 460 30.42 14.56 3.34
N PRO A 461 31.40 15.47 3.42
CA PRO A 461 32.20 15.60 4.63
C PRO A 461 31.32 16.10 5.78
N LEU A 462 31.42 15.43 6.94
CA LEU A 462 30.79 15.93 8.15
C LEU A 462 31.32 17.34 8.49
N PRO A 463 30.45 18.27 8.93
CA PRO A 463 30.87 19.57 9.40
C PRO A 463 31.92 19.44 10.51
N LYS A 464 33.01 20.21 10.42
CA LYS A 464 34.01 20.25 11.50
C LYS A 464 33.46 21.09 12.65
N HIS A 465 33.18 20.46 13.79
CA HIS A 465 32.81 21.12 15.04
C HIS A 465 33.89 22.06 15.59
#